data_AF-A0A841CMS9-F1
#
_entry.id   AF-A0A841CMS9-F1
#
_cell.length_a   1.000
_cell.length_b   1.000
_cell.length_c   1.000
_cell.angle_alpha   90.00
_cell.angle_beta   90.00
_cell.angle_gamma   90.00
#
_symmetry.space_group_name_H-M   'P 1'
#
loop_
_entity.id
_entity.type
_entity.pdbx_description
1 polymer ?
#
loop_
_entity_poly.entity_id
_entity_poly.type
_entity_poly.pdbx_seq_one_letter_code
_entity_poly.pdbx_strand_id
1 'polypeptide(L)'
;MTVEVLVEVADEVVLERAALRSIAEADDVVEDGSRRSVEQVREEESEGVRGDPVVALETVLDPYAIVDCDGVEVDGAEYSAVETDEHWRAVPVRPDFAGLFPECGCGDESCDVCAEAMVTPRTAAVLWSAAEFLADLAYNDVIEFGDDPVDPADEMWAVFDEFPRITWRQDAVWRRQAARSCDDLVADLAAGEWPRPRCAAEEMALHLVLRYAESAVDDGWSGLDTHFAGLPEREDDLDWMLLSDVLFKDHDILELFDPGRDGIEDPDDNHNRHLNMGDYRPRAWFTTFDHMTPRDPRRPFRL
;
A
#
# COMPACT_ATOMS: atom_id res chain seq x y z
N MET A 1 7.08 22.99 29.30
CA MET A 1 7.40 21.60 29.73
C MET A 1 6.27 20.76 29.20
N THR A 2 6.56 19.78 28.37
CA THR A 2 5.53 18.91 27.79
C THR A 2 5.35 17.70 28.70
N VAL A 3 4.10 17.30 28.94
CA VAL A 3 3.74 16.10 29.70
C VAL A 3 3.01 15.18 28.73
N GLU A 4 3.39 13.91 28.73
CA GLU A 4 2.79 12.88 27.88
C GLU A 4 1.94 11.94 28.74
N VAL A 5 0.73 11.63 28.27
CA VAL A 5 -0.18 10.66 28.90
C VAL A 5 -0.37 9.52 27.91
N LEU A 6 0.04 8.32 28.31
CA LEU A 6 -0.13 7.10 27.52
C LEU A 6 -1.38 6.36 27.99
N VAL A 7 -2.27 6.03 27.06
CA VAL A 7 -3.51 5.31 27.32
C VAL A 7 -3.47 3.98 26.57
N GLU A 8 -3.68 2.88 27.29
CA GLU A 8 -3.84 1.55 26.70
C GLU A 8 -5.28 1.37 26.24
N VAL A 9 -5.48 1.16 24.93
CA VAL A 9 -6.77 0.79 24.37
C VAL A 9 -6.84 -0.73 24.25
N ALA A 10 -7.44 -1.37 25.25
CA ALA A 10 -7.56 -2.83 25.28
C ALA A 10 -8.68 -3.39 24.38
N ASP A 11 -9.65 -2.55 24.00
CA ASP A 11 -10.78 -2.91 23.14
C ASP A 11 -11.29 -1.65 22.41
N GLU A 12 -10.97 -1.55 21.12
CA GLU A 12 -11.34 -0.41 20.27
C GLU A 12 -12.85 -0.28 20.09
N VAL A 13 -13.58 -1.39 20.08
CA VAL A 13 -15.04 -1.38 19.94
C VAL A 13 -15.69 -0.77 21.19
N VAL A 14 -15.10 -0.99 22.37
CA VAL A 14 -15.55 -0.34 23.60
C VAL A 14 -15.24 1.14 23.59
N LEU A 15 -14.06 1.55 23.09
CA LEU A 15 -13.69 2.95 22.94
C LEU A 15 -14.63 3.68 21.98
N GLU A 16 -14.87 3.12 20.79
CA GLU A 16 -15.79 3.68 19.79
C GLU A 16 -17.19 3.88 20.39
N ARG A 17 -17.73 2.86 21.07
CA ARG A 17 -19.04 2.97 21.72
C ARG A 17 -19.07 4.02 22.84
N ALA A 18 -17.94 4.26 23.52
CA ALA A 18 -17.84 5.29 24.54
C ALA A 18 -17.84 6.69 23.90
N ALA A 19 -17.09 6.87 22.80
CA ALA A 19 -17.06 8.10 22.02
C ALA A 19 -18.44 8.45 21.43
N LEU A 20 -19.11 7.48 20.79
CA LEU A 20 -20.47 7.67 20.27
C LEU A 20 -21.48 8.04 21.37
N ARG A 21 -21.29 7.53 22.58
CA ARG A 21 -22.13 7.91 23.73
C ARG A 21 -21.83 9.34 24.18
N SER A 22 -20.55 9.72 24.23
CA SER A 22 -20.12 11.08 24.57
C SER A 22 -20.78 12.10 23.63
N ILE A 23 -20.71 11.86 22.31
CA ILE A 23 -21.36 12.71 21.28
C ILE A 23 -22.88 12.78 21.51
N ALA A 24 -23.53 11.66 21.82
CA ALA A 24 -24.97 11.64 22.06
C ALA A 24 -25.39 12.42 23.32
N GLU A 25 -24.52 12.49 24.32
CA GLU A 25 -24.74 13.15 25.61
C GLU A 25 -24.26 14.62 25.64
N ALA A 26 -23.49 15.05 24.63
CA ALA A 26 -22.94 16.40 24.53
C ALA A 26 -24.04 17.46 24.34
N ASP A 27 -23.94 18.58 25.06
CA ASP A 27 -24.83 19.74 24.89
C ASP A 27 -24.30 20.63 23.75
N ASP A 28 -24.50 20.19 22.51
CA ASP A 28 -24.00 20.91 21.33
C ASP A 28 -24.76 22.21 21.08
N VAL A 29 -24.01 23.28 20.86
CA VAL A 29 -24.53 24.59 20.49
C VAL A 29 -24.00 24.95 19.12
N VAL A 30 -24.89 25.06 18.14
CA VAL A 30 -24.51 25.54 16.81
C VAL A 30 -24.49 27.07 16.80
N GLU A 31 -23.43 27.66 16.24
CA GLU A 31 -23.31 29.12 16.11
C GLU A 31 -24.50 29.76 15.39
N ASP A 32 -24.92 30.93 15.86
CA ASP A 32 -26.06 31.67 15.33
C ASP A 32 -25.77 32.13 13.88
N GLY A 33 -26.54 31.61 12.92
CA GLY A 33 -26.33 31.81 11.48
C GLY A 33 -25.66 30.65 10.74
N SER A 34 -25.31 29.56 11.42
CA SER A 34 -24.86 28.33 10.76
C SER A 34 -25.96 27.73 9.88
N ARG A 35 -25.55 27.10 8.77
CA ARG A 35 -26.45 26.33 7.89
C ARG A 35 -26.71 24.91 8.38
N ARG A 36 -25.94 24.43 9.35
CA ARG A 36 -26.04 23.06 9.89
C ARG A 36 -26.95 23.01 11.10
N SER A 37 -27.70 21.93 11.27
CA SER A 37 -28.42 21.65 12.52
C SER A 37 -27.52 20.92 13.53
N VAL A 38 -27.92 20.91 14.81
CA VAL A 38 -27.27 20.10 15.85
C VAL A 38 -27.22 18.62 15.46
N GLU A 39 -28.31 18.11 14.87
CA GLU A 39 -28.37 16.71 14.41
C GLU A 39 -27.35 16.40 13.32
N GLN A 40 -27.12 17.34 12.38
CA GLN A 40 -26.11 17.16 11.33
C GLN A 40 -24.69 17.17 11.87
N VAL A 41 -24.40 18.03 12.85
CA VAL A 41 -23.08 18.07 13.51
C VAL A 41 -22.81 16.75 14.24
N ARG A 42 -23.78 16.25 15.01
CA ARG A 42 -23.66 14.97 15.71
C ARG A 42 -23.49 13.79 14.76
N GLU A 43 -24.16 13.80 13.62
CA GLU A 43 -24.02 12.76 12.61
C GLU A 43 -22.61 12.77 11.99
N GLU A 44 -22.09 13.94 11.61
CA GLU A 44 -20.72 14.12 11.10
C GLU A 44 -19.68 13.66 12.14
N GLU A 45 -19.81 14.05 13.41
CA GLU A 45 -18.91 13.61 14.48
C GLU A 45 -19.01 12.09 14.75
N SER A 46 -20.23 11.54 14.72
CA SER A 46 -20.44 10.11 14.90
C SER A 46 -19.87 9.28 13.75
N GLU A 47 -19.85 9.81 12.53
CA GLU A 47 -19.18 9.18 11.39
C GLU A 47 -17.67 9.25 11.53
N GLY A 48 -17.12 10.39 11.96
CA GLY A 48 -15.68 10.57 12.15
C GLY A 48 -15.05 9.65 13.20
N VAL A 49 -15.82 9.24 14.22
CA VAL A 49 -15.36 8.33 15.28
C VAL A 49 -15.28 6.86 14.83
N ARG A 50 -16.04 6.45 13.80
CA ARG A 50 -16.14 5.02 13.45
C ARG A 50 -14.86 4.50 12.83
N GLY A 51 -14.26 3.51 13.48
CA GLY A 51 -13.00 2.91 13.02
C GLY A 51 -11.76 3.79 13.17
N ASP A 52 -11.86 4.96 13.82
CA ASP A 52 -10.70 5.82 14.10
C ASP A 52 -10.48 5.91 15.63
N PRO A 53 -9.52 5.15 16.19
CA PRO A 53 -9.26 5.15 17.61
C PRO A 53 -8.68 6.48 18.11
N VAL A 54 -8.05 7.29 17.26
CA VAL A 54 -7.51 8.61 17.64
C VAL A 54 -8.66 9.59 17.84
N VAL A 55 -9.56 9.68 16.86
CA VAL A 55 -10.74 10.55 16.95
C VAL A 55 -11.67 10.09 18.08
N ALA A 56 -11.84 8.77 18.25
CA ALA A 56 -12.60 8.22 19.38
C ALA A 56 -11.97 8.59 20.73
N LEU A 57 -10.63 8.58 20.83
CA LEU A 57 -9.92 8.96 22.05
C LEU A 57 -10.06 10.46 22.35
N GLU A 58 -9.89 11.32 21.34
CA GLU A 58 -10.07 12.78 21.44
C GLU A 58 -11.50 13.12 21.92
N THR A 59 -12.50 12.39 21.43
CA THR A 59 -13.90 12.57 21.80
C THR A 59 -14.19 12.25 23.28
N VAL A 60 -13.42 11.33 23.88
CA VAL A 60 -13.66 10.82 25.24
C VAL A 60 -12.74 11.46 26.28
N LEU A 61 -11.53 11.88 25.89
CA LEU A 61 -10.54 12.46 26.77
C LEU A 61 -10.49 13.98 26.61
N ASP A 62 -10.97 14.69 27.64
CA ASP A 62 -10.76 16.12 27.78
C ASP A 62 -9.44 16.40 28.53
N PRO A 63 -8.40 16.94 27.86
CA PRO A 63 -7.10 17.19 28.47
C PRO A 63 -7.17 18.29 29.54
N TYR A 64 -8.14 19.21 29.43
CA TYR A 64 -8.37 20.28 30.41
C TYR A 64 -8.99 19.73 31.69
N ALA A 65 -9.79 18.66 31.61
CA ALA A 65 -10.34 17.99 32.78
C ALA A 65 -9.31 17.11 33.52
N ILE A 66 -8.28 16.62 32.82
CA ILE A 66 -7.22 15.79 33.42
C ILE A 66 -6.28 16.63 34.28
N VAL A 67 -6.01 17.87 33.87
CA VAL A 67 -5.05 18.78 34.52
C VAL A 67 -5.77 20.01 35.08
N ASP A 68 -6.53 19.81 36.15
CA ASP A 68 -7.20 20.88 36.90
C ASP A 68 -6.42 21.21 38.19
N CYS A 69 -5.37 22.04 38.08
CA CYS A 69 -4.61 22.49 39.25
C CYS A 69 -4.03 23.90 39.10
N ASP A 70 -4.01 24.65 40.20
CA ASP A 70 -3.53 26.03 40.23
C ASP A 70 -2.06 26.12 39.79
N GLY A 71 -1.80 26.96 38.77
CA GLY A 71 -0.46 27.25 38.26
C GLY A 71 -0.02 26.41 37.06
N VAL A 72 -0.92 25.59 36.49
CA VAL A 72 -0.71 24.86 35.24
C VAL A 72 -1.75 25.31 34.21
N GLU A 73 -1.31 25.62 33.00
CA GLU A 73 -2.15 26.02 31.88
C GLU A 73 -1.91 25.04 30.72
N VAL A 74 -2.99 24.51 30.14
CA VAL A 74 -2.94 23.59 29.00
C VAL A 74 -3.07 24.41 27.71
N ASP A 75 -2.00 24.48 26.94
CA ASP A 75 -1.93 25.27 25.69
C ASP A 75 -2.47 24.49 24.47
N GLY A 76 -2.61 23.16 24.61
CA GLY A 76 -3.14 22.27 23.59
C GLY A 76 -2.89 20.79 23.92
N ALA A 77 -3.41 19.90 23.09
CA ALA A 77 -3.17 18.46 23.16
C ALA A 77 -2.96 17.89 21.75
N GLU A 78 -2.09 16.90 21.65
CA GLU A 78 -1.88 16.10 20.44
C GLU A 78 -2.26 14.66 20.77
N TYR A 79 -3.03 14.02 19.88
CA TYR A 79 -3.46 12.63 20.00
C TYR A 79 -2.82 11.79 18.92
N SER A 80 -2.36 10.60 19.30
CA SER A 80 -1.89 9.59 18.35
C SER A 80 -2.21 8.20 18.89
N ALA A 81 -2.42 7.25 17.99
CA ALA A 81 -2.60 5.84 18.31
C ALA A 81 -1.57 5.04 17.52
N VAL A 82 -0.93 4.09 18.20
CA VAL A 82 0.03 3.17 17.59
C VAL A 82 -0.24 1.81 18.18
N GLU A 83 -0.37 0.79 17.33
CA GLU A 83 -0.45 -0.59 17.82
C GLU A 83 0.85 -0.96 18.53
N THR A 84 0.77 -1.71 19.62
CA THR A 84 1.95 -2.15 20.38
C THR A 84 1.98 -3.65 20.56
N ASP A 85 3.18 -4.23 20.60
CA ASP A 85 3.39 -5.63 20.90
C ASP A 85 3.24 -5.93 22.41
N GLU A 86 3.37 -7.20 22.80
CA GLU A 86 3.28 -7.64 24.21
C GLU A 86 4.34 -7.00 25.14
N HIS A 87 5.34 -6.31 24.58
CA HIS A 87 6.42 -5.62 25.29
C HIS A 87 6.27 -4.10 25.24
N TRP A 88 5.10 -3.57 24.85
CA TRP A 88 4.83 -2.13 24.73
C TRP A 88 5.71 -1.42 23.71
N ARG A 89 6.20 -2.16 22.71
CA ARG A 89 6.90 -1.55 21.58
C ARG A 89 5.88 -1.27 20.52
N ALA A 90 5.92 -0.06 19.96
CA ALA A 90 5.18 0.25 18.74
C ALA A 90 5.45 -0.86 17.72
N VAL A 91 4.39 -1.55 17.30
CA VAL A 91 4.41 -2.35 16.09
C VAL A 91 4.64 -1.33 14.99
N PRO A 92 5.76 -1.38 14.26
CA PRO A 92 5.98 -0.45 13.19
C PRO A 92 4.81 -0.60 12.20
N VAL A 93 4.06 0.48 11.98
CA VAL A 93 3.03 0.53 10.91
C VAL A 93 3.68 0.24 9.54
N ARG A 94 5.01 0.32 9.46
CA ARG A 94 5.82 0.14 8.26
C ARG A 94 7.02 -0.76 8.57
N PRO A 95 7.46 -1.63 7.65
CA PRO A 95 8.63 -2.48 7.85
C PRO A 95 9.90 -1.67 8.20
N ASP A 96 10.78 -2.23 9.04
CA ASP A 96 12.11 -1.67 9.29
C ASP A 96 13.03 -1.92 8.09
N PHE A 97 12.88 -1.11 7.03
CA PHE A 97 13.63 -1.28 5.79
C PHE A 97 15.14 -1.17 5.98
N ALA A 98 15.62 -0.40 6.96
CA ALA A 98 17.04 -0.33 7.27
C ALA A 98 17.57 -1.66 7.83
N GLY A 99 16.78 -2.34 8.66
CA GLY A 99 17.09 -3.68 9.17
C GLY A 99 16.89 -4.80 8.15
N LEU A 100 15.87 -4.70 7.30
CA LEU A 100 15.50 -5.71 6.31
C LEU A 100 16.38 -5.71 5.06
N PHE A 101 16.88 -4.53 4.66
CA PHE A 101 17.78 -4.35 3.52
C PHE A 101 19.13 -3.81 4.02
N PRO A 102 19.86 -4.57 4.86
CA PRO A 102 21.01 -4.06 5.58
C PRO A 102 22.14 -3.67 4.64
N GLU A 103 22.87 -2.63 5.03
CA GLU A 103 23.98 -2.13 4.25
C GLU A 103 25.22 -3.02 4.35
N CYS A 104 25.76 -3.42 3.21
CA CYS A 104 27.08 -4.04 3.12
C CYS A 104 28.17 -2.96 3.00
N GLY A 105 28.74 -2.52 4.12
CA GLY A 105 29.81 -1.50 4.16
C GLY A 105 31.23 -2.01 3.91
N CYS A 106 31.41 -3.24 3.40
CA CYS A 106 32.74 -3.88 3.37
C CYS A 106 33.64 -3.41 2.21
N GLY A 107 33.06 -2.83 1.15
CA GLY A 107 33.79 -2.28 0.01
C GLY A 107 34.51 -3.33 -0.85
N ASP A 108 34.14 -4.61 -0.73
CA ASP A 108 34.72 -5.73 -1.48
C ASP A 108 33.85 -6.06 -2.70
N GLU A 109 34.41 -5.93 -3.91
CA GLU A 109 33.75 -6.25 -5.19
C GLU A 109 33.36 -7.73 -5.30
N SER A 110 33.96 -8.60 -4.48
CA SER A 110 33.65 -10.04 -4.42
C SER A 110 32.69 -10.42 -3.29
N CYS A 111 32.14 -9.45 -2.56
CA CYS A 111 31.19 -9.72 -1.50
C CYS A 111 29.80 -9.97 -2.06
N ASP A 112 29.31 -11.20 -1.89
CA ASP A 112 27.97 -11.60 -2.32
C ASP A 112 26.88 -10.69 -1.72
N VAL A 113 27.02 -10.26 -0.46
CA VAL A 113 26.06 -9.36 0.21
C VAL A 113 26.04 -7.97 -0.44
N CYS A 114 27.19 -7.48 -0.92
CA CYS A 114 27.28 -6.19 -1.61
C CYS A 114 26.74 -6.30 -3.05
N ALA A 115 26.92 -7.45 -3.71
CA ALA A 115 26.33 -7.75 -5.02
C ALA A 115 24.82 -8.02 -4.95
N GLU A 116 24.32 -8.49 -3.80
CA GLU A 116 22.91 -8.70 -3.46
C GLU A 116 22.24 -7.46 -2.85
N ALA A 117 22.90 -6.31 -2.79
CA ALA A 117 22.34 -5.06 -2.25
C ALA A 117 21.75 -4.15 -3.34
N MET A 118 21.08 -4.74 -4.36
CA MET A 118 20.53 -3.98 -5.49
C MET A 118 19.20 -3.27 -5.15
N VAL A 119 18.46 -3.76 -4.16
CA VAL A 119 17.32 -3.04 -3.58
C VAL A 119 17.78 -2.43 -2.26
N THR A 120 17.99 -1.11 -2.25
CA THR A 120 18.39 -0.36 -1.05
C THR A 120 17.21 -0.15 -0.08
N PRO A 121 17.45 0.19 1.21
CA PRO A 121 16.38 0.52 2.14
C PRO A 121 15.38 1.57 1.63
N ARG A 122 15.88 2.68 1.06
CA ARG A 122 15.04 3.75 0.52
C ARG A 122 14.25 3.27 -0.69
N THR A 123 14.88 2.51 -1.58
CA THR A 123 14.20 1.90 -2.74
C THR A 123 13.11 0.94 -2.29
N ALA A 124 13.39 0.04 -1.35
CA ALA A 124 12.40 -0.90 -0.82
C ALA A 124 11.20 -0.19 -0.20
N ALA A 125 11.43 0.88 0.56
CA ALA A 125 10.37 1.67 1.19
C ALA A 125 9.44 2.35 0.15
N VAL A 126 10.01 2.89 -0.92
CA VAL A 126 9.22 3.52 -2.00
C VAL A 126 8.45 2.46 -2.80
N LEU A 127 9.09 1.35 -3.17
CA LEU A 127 8.41 0.25 -3.88
C LEU A 127 7.27 -0.33 -3.04
N TRP A 128 7.48 -0.51 -1.74
CA TRP A 128 6.47 -1.03 -0.82
C TRP A 128 5.27 -0.08 -0.74
N SER A 129 5.53 1.22 -0.62
CA SER A 129 4.45 2.23 -0.56
C SER A 129 3.67 2.31 -1.87
N ALA A 130 4.35 2.24 -3.02
CA ALA A 130 3.68 2.22 -4.33
C ALA A 130 2.86 0.94 -4.54
N ALA A 131 3.35 -0.21 -4.09
CA ALA A 131 2.62 -1.47 -4.16
C ALA A 131 1.40 -1.51 -3.24
N GLU A 132 1.50 -0.99 -2.01
CA GLU A 132 0.36 -0.78 -1.11
C GLU A 132 -0.71 0.12 -1.75
N PHE A 133 -0.29 1.26 -2.29
CA PHE A 133 -1.18 2.21 -2.95
C PHE A 133 -1.90 1.58 -4.15
N LEU A 134 -1.17 0.86 -5.01
CA LEU A 134 -1.76 0.17 -6.16
C LEU A 134 -2.67 -0.99 -5.74
N ALA A 135 -2.36 -1.70 -4.66
CA ALA A 135 -3.25 -2.71 -4.12
C ALA A 135 -4.58 -2.07 -3.71
N ASP A 136 -4.56 -0.98 -2.95
CA ASP A 136 -5.77 -0.25 -2.53
C ASP A 136 -6.61 0.20 -3.73
N LEU A 137 -5.99 0.86 -4.70
CA LEU A 137 -6.70 1.30 -5.90
C LEU A 137 -7.29 0.12 -6.68
N ALA A 138 -6.55 -0.97 -6.85
CA ALA A 138 -7.02 -2.14 -7.56
C ALA A 138 -8.19 -2.84 -6.83
N TYR A 139 -8.15 -2.96 -5.49
CA TYR A 139 -9.29 -3.51 -4.75
C TYR A 139 -10.51 -2.58 -4.79
N ASN A 140 -10.31 -1.26 -4.77
CA ASN A 140 -11.38 -0.28 -4.96
C ASN A 140 -12.05 -0.42 -6.33
N ASP A 141 -11.26 -0.57 -7.41
CA ASP A 141 -11.81 -0.88 -8.75
C ASP A 141 -12.67 -2.16 -8.73
N VAL A 142 -12.25 -3.21 -8.00
CA VAL A 142 -13.05 -4.45 -7.88
C VAL A 142 -14.36 -4.20 -7.14
N ILE A 143 -14.33 -3.42 -6.06
CA ILE A 143 -15.51 -3.10 -5.26
C ILE A 143 -16.50 -2.26 -6.08
N GLU A 144 -16.00 -1.29 -6.83
CA GLU A 144 -16.80 -0.34 -7.60
C GLU A 144 -17.39 -0.98 -8.86
N PHE A 145 -16.58 -1.67 -9.65
CA PHE A 145 -16.98 -2.14 -10.99
C PHE A 145 -17.28 -3.64 -11.05
N GLY A 146 -16.77 -4.46 -10.13
CA GLY A 146 -17.03 -5.89 -10.08
C GLY A 146 -16.66 -6.63 -11.38
N ASP A 147 -17.68 -7.10 -12.12
CA ASP A 147 -17.55 -7.83 -13.39
C ASP A 147 -17.68 -6.93 -14.63
N ASP A 148 -17.96 -5.63 -14.45
CA ASP A 148 -18.15 -4.71 -15.57
C ASP A 148 -16.86 -4.58 -16.39
N PRO A 149 -16.92 -4.58 -17.73
CA PRO A 149 -15.73 -4.49 -18.55
C PRO A 149 -15.13 -3.08 -18.48
N VAL A 150 -13.81 -2.98 -18.62
CA VAL A 150 -13.14 -1.68 -18.79
C VAL A 150 -13.59 -1.06 -20.11
N ASP A 151 -14.07 0.18 -20.05
CA ASP A 151 -14.38 1.00 -21.23
C ASP A 151 -13.30 2.08 -21.37
N PRO A 152 -12.51 2.09 -22.47
CA PRO A 152 -11.47 3.10 -22.67
C PRO A 152 -11.99 4.53 -22.83
N ALA A 153 -13.30 4.73 -23.01
CA ALA A 153 -13.92 6.04 -23.02
C ALA A 153 -14.28 6.55 -21.60
N ASP A 154 -14.13 5.70 -20.59
CA ASP A 154 -14.51 5.97 -19.20
C ASP A 154 -13.25 6.10 -18.34
N GLU A 155 -12.96 7.32 -17.87
CA GLU A 155 -11.78 7.65 -17.06
C GLU A 155 -11.95 7.30 -15.57
N MET A 156 -12.91 6.44 -15.22
CA MET A 156 -13.22 6.11 -13.83
C MET A 156 -12.40 4.96 -13.24
N TRP A 157 -11.73 4.14 -14.06
CA TRP A 157 -10.87 3.06 -13.57
C TRP A 157 -9.55 3.63 -13.05
N ALA A 158 -9.10 3.15 -11.88
CA ALA A 158 -7.86 3.63 -11.28
C ALA A 158 -6.64 2.79 -11.67
N VAL A 159 -6.81 1.49 -11.93
CA VAL A 159 -5.70 0.56 -12.21
C VAL A 159 -5.98 -0.36 -13.40
N PHE A 160 -7.18 -0.94 -13.51
CA PHE A 160 -7.40 -2.01 -14.51
C PHE A 160 -7.49 -1.52 -15.97
N ASP A 161 -7.63 -0.22 -16.21
CA ASP A 161 -7.49 0.38 -17.54
C ASP A 161 -6.02 0.45 -18.00
N GLU A 162 -5.08 0.47 -17.06
CA GLU A 162 -3.63 0.39 -17.33
C GLU A 162 -3.15 -1.04 -17.60
N PHE A 163 -4.00 -2.05 -17.44
CA PHE A 163 -3.68 -3.42 -17.84
C PHE A 163 -3.88 -3.61 -19.37
N PRO A 164 -3.23 -4.64 -19.98
CA PRO A 164 -3.42 -4.93 -21.39
C PRO A 164 -4.88 -5.24 -21.73
N ARG A 165 -5.34 -4.80 -22.91
CA ARG A 165 -6.75 -4.90 -23.36
C ARG A 165 -7.33 -6.31 -23.32
N ILE A 166 -6.49 -7.35 -23.44
CA ILE A 166 -6.92 -8.75 -23.34
C ILE A 166 -7.54 -9.08 -21.97
N THR A 167 -7.26 -8.27 -20.95
CA THR A 167 -7.74 -8.44 -19.57
C THR A 167 -9.01 -7.63 -19.27
N TRP A 168 -9.38 -6.67 -20.12
CA TRP A 168 -10.46 -5.71 -19.83
C TRP A 168 -11.86 -6.30 -19.64
N ARG A 169 -12.07 -7.56 -20.04
CA ARG A 169 -13.33 -8.30 -19.86
C ARG A 169 -13.25 -9.42 -18.83
N GLN A 170 -12.18 -9.49 -18.04
CA GLN A 170 -12.08 -10.47 -16.96
C GLN A 170 -13.02 -10.10 -15.82
N ASP A 171 -13.43 -11.10 -15.04
CA ASP A 171 -14.38 -10.95 -13.95
C ASP A 171 -13.74 -10.42 -12.64
N ALA A 172 -14.56 -10.13 -11.64
CA ALA A 172 -14.14 -9.67 -10.33
C ALA A 172 -13.18 -10.66 -9.63
N VAL A 173 -13.32 -11.96 -9.90
CA VAL A 173 -12.48 -13.01 -9.29
C VAL A 173 -11.06 -12.96 -9.85
N TRP A 174 -10.93 -12.78 -11.17
CA TRP A 174 -9.66 -12.56 -11.82
C TRP A 174 -9.04 -11.24 -11.35
N ARG A 175 -9.82 -10.15 -11.32
CA ARG A 175 -9.34 -8.84 -10.88
C ARG A 175 -8.88 -8.84 -9.43
N ARG A 176 -9.60 -9.49 -8.53
CA ARG A 176 -9.18 -9.64 -7.13
C ARG A 176 -7.86 -10.41 -7.01
N GLN A 177 -7.62 -11.40 -7.86
CA GLN A 177 -6.34 -12.10 -7.92
C GLN A 177 -5.21 -11.22 -8.46
N ALA A 178 -5.49 -10.38 -9.46
CA ALA A 178 -4.53 -9.40 -9.96
C ALA A 178 -4.21 -8.30 -8.93
N ALA A 179 -5.21 -7.78 -8.20
CA ALA A 179 -5.00 -6.84 -7.09
C ALA A 179 -4.11 -7.45 -6.00
N ARG A 180 -4.35 -8.72 -5.64
CA ARG A 180 -3.52 -9.45 -4.68
C ARG A 180 -2.07 -9.63 -5.15
N SER A 181 -1.78 -9.55 -6.45
CA SER A 181 -0.39 -9.56 -6.91
C SER A 181 0.40 -8.35 -6.40
N CYS A 182 -0.24 -7.20 -6.15
CA CYS A 182 0.40 -6.07 -5.46
C CYS A 182 0.69 -6.43 -3.99
N ASP A 183 -0.29 -6.98 -3.25
CA ASP A 183 -0.08 -7.46 -1.87
C ASP A 183 1.05 -8.50 -1.78
N ASP A 184 1.19 -9.35 -2.79
CA ASP A 184 2.26 -10.36 -2.86
C ASP A 184 3.65 -9.70 -2.96
N LEU A 185 3.79 -8.58 -3.69
CA LEU A 185 5.04 -7.80 -3.78
C LEU A 185 5.31 -7.00 -2.51
N VAL A 186 4.25 -6.44 -1.89
CA VAL A 186 4.33 -5.81 -0.56
C VAL A 186 4.88 -6.81 0.46
N ALA A 187 4.34 -8.03 0.47
CA ALA A 187 4.74 -9.07 1.41
C ALA A 187 6.21 -9.49 1.25
N ASP A 188 6.71 -9.57 0.01
CA ASP A 188 8.13 -9.81 -0.25
C ASP A 188 9.00 -8.70 0.37
N LEU A 189 8.67 -7.44 0.08
CA LEU A 189 9.42 -6.28 0.59
C LEU A 189 9.37 -6.18 2.12
N ALA A 190 8.21 -6.44 2.72
CA ALA A 190 8.04 -6.46 4.17
C ALA A 190 8.80 -7.62 4.85
N ALA A 191 9.12 -8.67 4.10
CA ALA A 191 9.97 -9.78 4.55
C ALA A 191 11.47 -9.55 4.31
N GLY A 192 11.86 -8.42 3.70
CA GLY A 192 13.25 -8.16 3.27
C GLY A 192 13.66 -8.94 2.02
N GLU A 193 12.68 -9.49 1.29
CA GLU A 193 12.90 -10.16 0.01
C GLU A 193 12.75 -9.16 -1.15
N TRP A 194 13.43 -9.44 -2.26
CA TRP A 194 13.19 -8.68 -3.49
C TRP A 194 11.83 -9.05 -4.07
N PRO A 195 11.06 -8.09 -4.60
CA PRO A 195 9.72 -8.32 -5.15
C PRO A 195 9.82 -8.99 -6.54
N ARG A 196 10.28 -10.25 -6.59
CA ARG A 196 10.51 -10.98 -7.84
C ARG A 196 9.21 -11.61 -8.34
N PRO A 197 8.73 -11.25 -9.54
CA PRO A 197 7.50 -11.80 -10.08
C PRO A 197 7.54 -13.33 -10.22
N ARG A 198 6.53 -14.00 -9.67
CA ARG A 198 6.40 -15.46 -9.76
C ARG A 198 5.42 -15.90 -10.85
N CYS A 199 4.65 -14.98 -11.41
CA CYS A 199 3.68 -15.19 -12.48
C CYS A 199 3.43 -13.88 -13.25
N ALA A 200 2.73 -13.94 -14.40
CA ALA A 200 2.49 -12.78 -15.25
C ALA A 200 1.69 -11.66 -14.55
N ALA A 201 0.79 -12.01 -13.62
CA ALA A 201 0.07 -10.99 -12.85
C ALA A 201 1.00 -10.20 -11.91
N GLU A 202 1.94 -10.88 -11.25
CA GLU A 202 2.97 -10.22 -10.42
C GLU A 202 3.93 -9.39 -11.29
N GLU A 203 4.21 -9.84 -12.52
CA GLU A 203 5.07 -9.12 -13.47
C GLU A 203 4.42 -7.81 -13.92
N MET A 204 3.13 -7.86 -14.30
CA MET A 204 2.36 -6.66 -14.62
C MET A 204 2.27 -5.71 -13.42
N ALA A 205 1.99 -6.25 -12.23
CA ALA A 205 1.93 -5.45 -11.00
C ALA A 205 3.26 -4.75 -10.74
N LEU A 206 4.40 -5.45 -10.86
CA LEU A 206 5.71 -4.85 -10.63
C LEU A 206 6.03 -3.73 -11.63
N HIS A 207 5.62 -3.88 -12.90
CA HIS A 207 5.76 -2.83 -13.90
C HIS A 207 5.02 -1.55 -13.50
N LEU A 208 3.79 -1.68 -12.98
CA LEU A 208 3.03 -0.56 -12.45
C LEU A 208 3.69 0.02 -11.20
N VAL A 209 4.11 -0.83 -10.26
CA VAL A 209 4.79 -0.42 -9.01
C VAL A 209 6.01 0.43 -9.30
N LEU A 210 6.88 0.03 -10.22
CA LEU A 210 8.08 0.80 -10.57
C LEU A 210 7.74 2.17 -11.16
N ARG A 211 6.78 2.23 -12.09
CA ARG A 211 6.34 3.50 -12.69
C ARG A 211 5.70 4.43 -11.66
N TYR A 212 4.86 3.90 -10.78
CA TYR A 212 4.24 4.69 -9.71
C TYR A 212 5.25 5.11 -8.64
N ALA A 213 6.23 4.27 -8.31
CA ALA A 213 7.33 4.61 -7.41
C ALA A 213 8.19 5.75 -7.96
N GLU A 214 8.56 5.69 -9.24
CA GLU A 214 9.29 6.76 -9.93
C GLU A 214 8.48 8.06 -9.91
N SER A 215 7.20 8.00 -10.31
CA SER A 215 6.30 9.16 -10.28
C SER A 215 6.14 9.73 -8.86
N ALA A 216 6.08 8.88 -7.84
CA ALA A 216 5.97 9.29 -6.44
C ALA A 216 7.17 10.07 -5.95
N VAL A 217 8.36 9.69 -6.42
CA VAL A 217 9.59 10.42 -6.11
C VAL A 217 9.60 11.76 -6.84
N ASP A 218 9.32 11.76 -8.14
CA ASP A 218 9.33 12.97 -8.97
C ASP A 218 8.31 14.02 -8.49
N ASP A 219 7.13 13.58 -8.07
CA ASP A 219 6.06 14.44 -7.57
C ASP A 219 6.17 14.74 -6.06
N GLY A 220 7.15 14.17 -5.36
CA GLY A 220 7.45 14.50 -3.95
C GLY A 220 6.48 13.89 -2.93
N TRP A 221 5.79 12.80 -3.26
CA TRP A 221 4.88 12.09 -2.35
C TRP A 221 5.35 10.69 -1.95
N SER A 222 6.55 10.28 -2.35
CA SER A 222 7.19 8.99 -2.00
C SER A 222 7.37 8.72 -0.50
N GLY A 223 7.26 9.76 0.34
CA GLY A 223 7.48 9.66 1.79
C GLY A 223 8.95 9.73 2.21
N LEU A 224 9.89 9.82 1.27
CA LEU A 224 11.32 9.95 1.55
C LEU A 224 11.68 11.21 2.35
N ASP A 225 10.97 12.31 2.14
CA ASP A 225 11.18 13.56 2.89
C ASP A 225 10.38 13.63 4.19
N THR A 226 9.56 12.61 4.48
CA THR A 226 8.68 12.58 5.66
C THR A 226 8.98 11.35 6.50
N HIS A 227 8.21 10.29 6.32
CA HIS A 227 8.22 9.12 7.19
C HIS A 227 9.39 8.16 6.92
N PHE A 228 10.07 8.30 5.79
CA PHE A 228 11.29 7.54 5.44
C PHE A 228 12.56 8.38 5.48
N ALA A 229 12.50 9.62 5.97
CA ALA A 229 13.64 10.54 6.02
C ALA A 229 14.82 10.04 6.88
N GLY A 230 14.56 9.09 7.79
CA GLY A 230 15.58 8.45 8.62
C GLY A 230 16.31 7.27 7.96
N LEU A 231 15.89 6.82 6.78
CA LEU A 231 16.56 5.73 6.08
C LEU A 231 17.91 6.19 5.51
N PRO A 232 18.93 5.32 5.51
CA PRO A 232 20.25 5.70 5.02
C PRO A 232 20.23 5.98 3.51
N GLU A 233 21.00 6.98 3.09
CA GLU A 233 21.09 7.38 1.68
C GLU A 233 22.29 6.73 0.98
N ARG A 234 22.10 6.36 -0.29
CA ARG A 234 23.12 5.80 -1.16
C ARG A 234 23.09 6.42 -2.56
N GLU A 235 24.20 6.28 -3.28
CA GLU A 235 24.33 6.78 -4.65
C GLU A 235 23.47 6.00 -5.65
N ASP A 236 23.21 4.72 -5.35
CA ASP A 236 22.39 3.80 -6.15
C ASP A 236 20.93 3.70 -5.66
N ASP A 237 20.51 4.55 -4.73
CA ASP A 237 19.11 4.66 -4.36
C ASP A 237 18.27 5.05 -5.60
N LEU A 238 17.15 4.35 -5.78
CA LEU A 238 16.16 4.68 -6.81
C LEU A 238 16.71 4.59 -8.25
N ASP A 239 17.72 3.74 -8.49
CA ASP A 239 18.17 3.44 -9.86
C ASP A 239 17.13 2.57 -10.58
N TRP A 240 16.11 3.23 -11.13
CA TRP A 240 14.97 2.57 -11.80
C TRP A 240 15.39 1.71 -12.98
N MET A 241 16.44 2.12 -13.70
CA MET A 241 16.98 1.37 -14.83
C MET A 241 17.61 0.06 -14.35
N LEU A 242 18.46 0.13 -13.31
CA LEU A 242 19.04 -1.07 -12.71
C LEU A 242 17.96 -2.00 -12.14
N LEU A 243 16.97 -1.46 -11.45
CA LEU A 243 15.87 -2.25 -10.88
C LEU A 243 15.06 -2.96 -11.98
N SER A 244 14.80 -2.28 -13.10
CA SER A 244 14.13 -2.88 -14.25
C SER A 244 14.94 -4.05 -14.82
N ASP A 245 16.25 -3.90 -14.95
CA ASP A 245 17.12 -4.97 -15.49
C ASP A 245 17.26 -6.17 -14.52
N VAL A 246 17.09 -5.94 -13.22
CA VAL A 246 17.41 -6.92 -12.16
C VAL A 246 16.18 -7.68 -11.67
N LEU A 247 15.05 -6.99 -11.52
CA LEU A 247 13.83 -7.59 -10.96
C LEU A 247 13.04 -8.37 -12.00
N PHE A 248 13.21 -8.03 -13.28
CA PHE A 248 12.60 -8.74 -14.39
C PHE A 248 13.58 -9.67 -15.07
N LYS A 249 13.06 -10.81 -15.53
CA LYS A 249 13.81 -11.70 -16.41
C LYS A 249 13.79 -11.21 -17.86
N ASP A 250 12.64 -10.72 -18.28
CA ASP A 250 12.34 -10.13 -19.58
C ASP A 250 11.16 -9.16 -19.41
N HIS A 251 10.80 -8.46 -20.49
CA HIS A 251 9.71 -7.48 -20.49
C HIS A 251 8.63 -7.86 -21.51
N ASP A 252 8.51 -9.14 -21.82
CA ASP A 252 7.67 -9.62 -22.92
C ASP A 252 6.17 -9.36 -22.65
N ILE A 253 5.77 -9.26 -21.38
CA ILE A 253 4.40 -8.87 -21.00
C ILE A 253 3.98 -7.52 -21.60
N LEU A 254 4.93 -6.61 -21.83
CA LEU A 254 4.64 -5.30 -22.42
C LEU A 254 4.23 -5.39 -23.89
N GLU A 255 4.52 -6.50 -24.57
CA GLU A 255 4.08 -6.73 -25.95
C GLU A 255 2.55 -6.89 -26.07
N LEU A 256 1.87 -7.19 -24.96
CA LEU A 256 0.41 -7.28 -24.90
C LEU A 256 -0.31 -5.93 -25.09
N PHE A 257 0.40 -4.81 -24.98
CA PHE A 257 -0.18 -3.48 -25.15
C PHE A 257 -0.29 -3.07 -26.62
N ASP A 258 0.53 -3.64 -27.51
CA ASP A 258 0.54 -3.33 -28.94
C ASP A 258 -0.67 -3.97 -29.66
N PRO A 259 -1.65 -3.17 -30.15
CA PRO A 259 -2.78 -3.69 -30.93
C PRO A 259 -2.38 -4.46 -32.18
N GLY A 260 -1.20 -4.17 -32.73
CA GLY A 260 -0.66 -4.92 -33.88
C GLY A 260 -0.26 -6.35 -33.55
N ARG A 261 -0.21 -6.71 -32.26
CA ARG A 261 0.21 -8.02 -31.75
C ARG A 261 -0.90 -8.76 -31.00
N ASP A 262 -2.15 -8.30 -31.07
CA ASP A 262 -3.29 -9.03 -30.50
C ASP A 262 -3.27 -10.51 -30.96
N GLY A 263 -3.34 -11.46 -30.01
CA GLY A 263 -3.17 -12.90 -30.24
C GLY A 263 -1.79 -13.44 -29.84
N ILE A 264 -0.80 -12.57 -29.61
CA ILE A 264 0.54 -12.95 -29.12
C ILE A 264 0.48 -13.60 -27.74
N GLU A 265 -0.58 -13.40 -26.96
CA GLU A 265 -0.74 -14.03 -25.66
C GLU A 265 -0.86 -15.57 -25.72
N ASP A 266 -1.24 -16.12 -26.89
CA ASP A 266 -1.36 -17.56 -27.09
C ASP A 266 0.01 -18.19 -27.38
N PRO A 267 0.46 -19.21 -26.61
CA PRO A 267 1.74 -19.87 -26.82
C PRO A 267 1.85 -20.60 -28.17
N ASP A 268 0.74 -20.85 -28.88
CA ASP A 268 0.77 -21.44 -30.22
C ASP A 268 1.02 -20.38 -31.33
N ASP A 269 0.93 -19.09 -31.03
CA ASP A 269 1.24 -18.02 -31.98
C ASP A 269 2.71 -18.08 -32.43
N ASN A 270 2.96 -17.70 -33.69
CA ASN A 270 4.31 -17.77 -34.25
C ASN A 270 5.26 -16.72 -33.67
N HIS A 271 4.73 -15.54 -33.34
CA HIS A 271 5.52 -14.46 -32.76
C HIS A 271 5.81 -14.73 -31.29
N ASN A 272 4.82 -15.22 -30.53
CA ASN A 272 5.03 -15.71 -29.16
C ASN A 272 6.16 -16.75 -29.09
N ARG A 273 6.11 -17.79 -29.94
CA ARG A 273 7.15 -18.83 -30.00
C ARG A 273 8.52 -18.30 -30.41
N HIS A 274 8.56 -17.21 -31.17
CA HIS A 274 9.82 -16.56 -31.55
C HIS A 274 10.45 -15.82 -30.37
N LEU A 275 9.64 -15.14 -29.55
CA LEU A 275 10.07 -14.45 -28.34
C LEU A 275 10.31 -15.42 -27.16
N ASN A 276 9.70 -16.61 -27.21
CA ASN A 276 9.65 -17.56 -26.10
C ASN A 276 8.93 -16.96 -24.87
N MET A 277 7.88 -16.19 -25.15
CA MET A 277 7.07 -15.46 -24.17
C MET A 277 6.28 -16.43 -23.26
N GLY A 278 5.68 -17.49 -23.82
CA GLY A 278 4.90 -18.47 -23.03
C GLY A 278 3.41 -18.17 -22.99
N ASP A 279 2.67 -18.73 -22.03
CA ASP A 279 1.20 -18.57 -21.97
C ASP A 279 0.79 -17.31 -21.19
N TYR A 280 0.47 -16.25 -21.92
CA TYR A 280 0.02 -14.97 -21.38
C TYR A 280 -1.49 -14.76 -21.56
N ARG A 281 -2.26 -15.80 -21.92
CA ARG A 281 -3.72 -15.69 -21.92
C ARG A 281 -4.20 -15.40 -20.50
N PRO A 282 -5.25 -14.59 -20.28
CA PRO A 282 -5.68 -14.19 -18.93
C PRO A 282 -5.89 -15.35 -17.95
N ARG A 283 -6.34 -16.51 -18.44
CA ARG A 283 -6.51 -17.74 -17.64
C ARG A 283 -5.22 -18.30 -17.04
N ALA A 284 -4.07 -17.96 -17.62
CA ALA A 284 -2.74 -18.45 -17.22
C ALA A 284 -1.98 -17.44 -16.36
N TRP A 285 -2.48 -16.20 -16.18
CA TRP A 285 -1.74 -15.10 -15.53
C TRP A 285 -1.29 -15.40 -14.10
N PHE A 286 -2.02 -16.27 -13.38
CA PHE A 286 -1.70 -16.68 -12.01
C PHE A 286 -0.95 -18.01 -11.94
N THR A 287 -0.55 -18.57 -13.08
CA THR A 287 0.28 -19.77 -13.16
C THR A 287 1.71 -19.40 -12.83
N THR A 288 2.30 -20.11 -11.87
CA THR A 288 3.69 -19.88 -11.50
C THR A 288 4.63 -20.19 -12.66
N PHE A 289 5.60 -19.32 -12.92
CA PHE A 289 6.64 -19.55 -13.90
C PHE A 289 7.48 -20.79 -13.53
N ASP A 290 7.92 -21.56 -14.54
CA ASP A 290 8.58 -22.86 -14.36
C ASP A 290 9.84 -22.84 -13.45
N HIS A 291 10.50 -21.69 -13.34
CA HIS A 291 11.72 -21.49 -12.56
C HIS A 291 11.47 -20.90 -11.16
N MET A 292 10.21 -20.65 -10.80
CA MET A 292 9.80 -20.01 -9.56
C MET A 292 9.07 -20.97 -8.64
N THR A 293 9.12 -20.69 -7.33
CA THR A 293 8.34 -21.43 -6.33
C THR A 293 6.96 -20.81 -6.20
N PRO A 294 5.86 -21.60 -6.25
CA PRO A 294 4.51 -21.05 -6.16
C PRO A 294 4.24 -20.38 -4.81
N ARG A 295 3.46 -19.30 -4.83
CA ARG A 295 2.88 -18.67 -3.62
C ARG A 295 1.97 -19.68 -2.90
N ASP A 296 1.75 -19.51 -1.59
CA ASP A 296 0.74 -20.29 -0.87
C ASP A 296 -0.64 -20.02 -1.48
N PRO A 297 -1.36 -21.04 -2.00
CA PRO A 297 -2.69 -20.86 -2.55
C PRO A 297 -3.75 -20.47 -1.50
N ARG A 298 -3.46 -20.61 -0.20
CA ARG A 298 -4.37 -20.26 0.91
C ARG A 298 -4.18 -18.84 1.43
N ARG A 299 -3.25 -18.08 0.87
CA ARG A 299 -3.02 -16.69 1.31
C ARG A 299 -4.30 -15.86 1.16
N PRO A 300 -4.63 -15.03 2.16
CA PRO A 300 -5.87 -14.28 2.16
C PRO A 300 -5.89 -13.22 1.05
N PHE A 301 -7.06 -12.65 0.82
CA PHE A 301 -7.18 -11.37 0.12
C PHE A 301 -7.29 -10.27 1.18
N ARG A 302 -6.89 -9.04 0.82
CA ARG A 302 -7.28 -7.84 1.55
C ARG A 302 -8.80 -7.84 1.70
N LEU A 303 -9.28 -7.49 2.91
CA LEU A 303 -10.70 -7.54 3.26
C LEU A 303 -11.46 -6.44 2.54
#